data_AF-A0A8S3A9T7-F1
#
_entry.id   AF-A0A8S3A9T7-F1
#
_cell.length_a   1.000
_cell.length_b   1.000
_cell.length_c   1.000
_cell.angle_alpha   90.00
_cell.angle_beta   90.00
_cell.angle_gamma   90.00
#
_symmetry.space_group_name_H-M   'P 1'
#
loop_
_entity.id
_entity.type
_entity.pdbx_description
1 polymer ?
#
loop_
_entity_poly.entity_id
_entity_poly.type
_entity_poly.pdbx_seq_one_letter_code
_entity_poly.pdbx_strand_id
1 'polypeptide(L)' 'DPKLCSYSNDATTQYNWIRATGNDPVATGFKPLTDHTDGTSYGAYMLVDISKPAPGVTDQRARLTSPVIVPNGEQCVEFW' A
#
# COMPACT_ATOMS: atom_id res chain seq x y z
N ASP A 1 -2.71 1.00 11.60
CA ASP A 1 -2.69 -0.46 11.46
C ASP A 1 -1.29 -0.95 11.83
N PRO A 2 -1.14 -1.84 12.84
CA PRO A 2 0.18 -2.33 13.26
C PRO A 2 0.96 -3.04 12.15
N LYS A 3 0.29 -3.48 11.08
CA LYS A 3 0.90 -4.15 9.92
C LYS A 3 1.56 -3.19 8.92
N LEU A 4 1.43 -1.87 9.10
CA LEU A 4 1.93 -0.85 8.17
C LEU A 4 3.19 -0.14 8.67
N CYS A 5 3.94 -0.69 9.63
CA CYS A 5 5.21 -0.10 10.08
C CYS A 5 5.10 1.37 10.52
N SER A 6 4.01 1.73 11.22
CA SER A 6 3.66 3.11 11.61
C SER A 6 3.31 4.07 10.48
N TYR A 7 3.25 3.59 9.23
CA TYR A 7 2.59 4.33 8.16
C TYR A 7 1.09 4.40 8.42
N SER A 8 0.47 5.46 7.91
CA SER A 8 -0.95 5.72 8.07
C SER A 8 -1.62 5.98 6.74
N ASN A 9 -2.81 5.38 6.58
CA ASN A 9 -3.71 5.77 5.51
C ASN A 9 -4.30 7.14 5.80
N ASP A 10 -4.45 7.93 4.75
CA ASP A 10 -5.14 9.20 4.83
C ASP A 10 -6.66 9.04 4.68
N ALA A 11 -7.36 9.33 5.78
CA ALA A 11 -8.81 9.23 5.88
C ALA A 11 -9.58 10.22 4.98
N THR A 12 -8.90 11.22 4.39
CA THR A 12 -9.52 12.17 3.44
C THR A 12 -9.56 11.64 2.01
N THR A 13 -8.95 10.48 1.75
CA THR A 13 -8.93 9.83 0.43
C THR A 13 -9.93 8.68 0.31
N GLN A 14 -10.25 8.30 -0.92
CA GLN A 14 -11.31 7.33 -1.23
C GLN A 14 -10.84 5.88 -1.04
N TYR A 15 -9.52 5.66 -1.08
CA TYR A 15 -8.93 4.34 -0.96
C TYR A 15 -7.89 4.27 0.13
N ASN A 16 -7.84 3.10 0.76
CA ASN A 16 -6.77 2.74 1.68
C ASN A 16 -5.78 1.82 0.98
N TRP A 17 -4.51 2.06 1.25
CA TRP A 17 -3.46 1.07 1.07
C TRP A 17 -3.64 -0.07 2.07
N ILE A 18 -3.53 -1.29 1.57
CA ILE A 18 -3.58 -2.53 2.35
C ILE A 18 -2.28 -3.29 2.18
N ARG A 19 -1.87 -4.01 3.22
CA ARG A 19 -0.78 -4.98 3.11
C ARG A 19 -1.36 -6.27 2.54
N ALA A 20 -0.92 -6.64 1.35
CA ALA A 20 -1.39 -7.80 0.61
C ALA A 20 -0.26 -8.80 0.34
N THR A 21 -0.64 -10.03 0.02
CA THR A 21 0.24 -11.12 -0.42
C THR A 21 -0.28 -11.74 -1.71
N GLY A 22 0.59 -12.45 -2.43
CA GLY A 22 0.22 -13.19 -3.63
C GLY A 22 -0.91 -14.21 -3.40
N ASN A 23 -1.00 -14.77 -2.19
CA ASN A 23 -2.02 -15.75 -1.82
C ASN A 23 -3.35 -15.15 -1.33
N ASP A 24 -3.46 -13.82 -1.14
CA ASP A 24 -4.70 -13.22 -0.61
C ASP A 24 -5.90 -13.39 -1.53
N PRO A 25 -6.97 -14.09 -1.12
CA PRO A 25 -8.14 -14.34 -1.98
C PRO A 25 -9.02 -13.10 -2.16
N VAL A 26 -8.83 -12.06 -1.32
CA VAL A 26 -9.67 -10.85 -1.26
C VAL A 26 -9.23 -9.78 -2.26
N ALA A 27 -7.94 -9.73 -2.58
CA ALA A 27 -7.44 -8.82 -3.60
C ALA A 27 -7.87 -9.37 -4.97
N THR A 28 -8.66 -8.58 -5.69
CA THR A 28 -9.15 -8.94 -7.03
C THR A 28 -8.01 -9.35 -7.96
N GLY A 29 -8.32 -10.04 -9.07
CA GLY A 29 -7.31 -10.65 -9.97
C GLY A 29 -6.26 -9.69 -10.56
N PHE A 30 -6.31 -8.40 -10.25
CA PHE A 30 -5.33 -7.37 -10.59
C PHE A 30 -4.33 -7.16 -9.47
N LYS A 31 -3.54 -8.20 -9.14
CA LYS A 31 -2.48 -8.10 -8.13
C LYS A 31 -1.24 -8.91 -8.55
N PRO A 32 -0.04 -8.53 -8.08
CA PRO A 32 1.15 -9.37 -8.22
C PRO A 32 0.99 -10.72 -7.51
N LEU A 33 1.44 -11.81 -8.18
CA LEU A 33 1.44 -13.16 -7.59
C LEU A 33 2.54 -13.36 -6.56
N THR A 34 3.57 -12.52 -6.57
CA THR A 34 4.72 -12.59 -5.68
C THR A 34 5.14 -11.18 -5.27
N ASP A 35 5.68 -11.03 -4.06
CA ASP A 35 6.29 -9.77 -3.65
C ASP A 35 7.72 -9.62 -4.21
N HIS A 36 8.27 -8.41 -4.12
CA HIS A 36 9.62 -8.12 -4.62
C HIS A 36 10.73 -8.51 -3.64
N THR A 37 10.45 -8.59 -2.34
CA THR A 37 11.47 -8.85 -1.31
C THR A 37 11.91 -10.31 -1.34
N ASP A 38 10.95 -11.22 -1.30
CA ASP A 38 11.23 -12.65 -1.24
C ASP A 38 11.06 -13.33 -2.61
N GLY A 39 10.37 -12.68 -3.56
CA GLY A 39 10.04 -13.29 -4.85
C GLY A 39 9.01 -14.42 -4.69
N THR A 40 8.22 -14.42 -3.61
CA THR A 40 7.28 -15.50 -3.29
C THR A 40 5.86 -14.99 -3.10
N SER A 41 4.88 -15.89 -3.18
CA SER A 41 3.47 -15.54 -2.93
C SER A 41 3.14 -15.34 -1.45
N TYR A 42 4.08 -15.66 -0.55
CA TYR A 42 3.97 -15.47 0.90
C TYR A 42 4.51 -14.11 1.37
N GLY A 43 5.44 -13.52 0.61
CA GLY A 43 5.92 -12.18 0.89
C GLY A 43 4.82 -11.13 0.66
N ALA A 44 5.07 -9.92 1.12
CA ALA A 44 4.06 -8.89 1.22
C ALA A 44 4.43 -7.60 0.51
N TYR A 45 3.42 -6.95 -0.05
CA TYR A 45 3.53 -5.64 -0.69
C TYR A 45 2.34 -4.77 -0.29
N MET A 46 2.46 -3.48 -0.58
CA MET A 46 1.37 -2.53 -0.39
C MET A 46 0.52 -2.46 -1.66
N LEU A 47 -0.80 -2.55 -1.52
CA LEU A 47 -1.75 -2.60 -2.63
C LEU A 47 -2.87 -1.59 -2.41
N VAL A 48 -3.35 -0.99 -3.51
CA VAL A 48 -4.61 -0.26 -3.57
C VAL A 48 -5.56 -1.05 -4.46
N ASP A 49 -6.69 -1.51 -3.91
CA ASP A 49 -7.72 -2.17 -4.69
C ASP A 49 -8.67 -1.15 -5.32
N ILE A 50 -8.51 -0.91 -6.62
CA ILE A 50 -9.31 0.04 -7.40
C ILE A 50 -10.48 -0.65 -8.15
N SER A 51 -10.77 -1.91 -7.86
CA SER A 51 -11.84 -2.68 -8.55
C SER A 51 -13.24 -2.12 -8.30
N LYS A 52 -13.42 -1.31 -7.26
CA LYS A 52 -14.70 -0.70 -6.86
C LYS A 52 -14.58 0.83 -6.81
N PRO A 53 -14.68 1.51 -7.95
CA PRO A 53 -14.61 2.96 -7.99
C PRO A 53 -15.73 3.62 -7.20
N ALA A 54 -15.40 4.68 -6.45
CA ALA A 54 -16.36 5.51 -5.73
C ALA A 54 -17.23 6.33 -6.72
N PRO A 55 -18.54 6.07 -6.83
CA PRO A 55 -19.38 6.75 -7.81
C PRO A 55 -19.38 8.28 -7.63
N GLY A 56 -19.28 9.02 -8.73
CA GLY A 56 -19.36 10.49 -8.72
C GLY A 56 -18.06 11.22 -8.31
N VAL A 57 -16.96 10.51 -8.06
CA VAL A 57 -15.65 11.11 -7.78
C VAL A 57 -14.72 10.91 -8.96
N THR A 58 -14.27 12.01 -9.58
CA THR A 58 -13.40 11.98 -10.77
C THR A 58 -11.91 11.97 -10.46
N ASP A 59 -11.52 12.29 -9.21
CA ASP A 59 -10.13 12.38 -8.75
C ASP A 59 -9.94 11.54 -7.48
N GLN A 60 -10.05 10.23 -7.65
CA GLN A 60 -9.93 9.28 -6.55
C GLN A 60 -8.48 9.00 -6.25
N ARG A 61 -8.12 9.06 -4.96
CA ARG A 61 -6.74 8.95 -4.51
C ARG A 61 -6.62 7.89 -3.41
N ALA A 62 -5.40 7.43 -3.22
CA ALA A 62 -4.96 6.69 -2.05
C ALA A 62 -3.67 7.36 -1.57
N ARG A 63 -3.58 7.70 -0.28
CA ARG A 63 -2.36 8.30 0.27
C ARG A 63 -1.90 7.51 1.50
N LEU A 64 -0.66 7.04 1.43
CA LEU A 64 0.05 6.42 2.55
C LEU A 64 1.10 7.40 3.06
N THR A 65 1.02 7.74 4.34
CA THR A 65 1.90 8.73 4.98
C THR A 65 2.86 8.01 5.90
N SER A 66 4.16 8.27 5.74
CA SER A 66 5.19 7.74 6.64
C SER A 66 5.07 8.35 8.04
N PRO A 67 5.65 7.71 9.07
CA PRO A 67 5.93 8.42 10.31
C PRO A 67 6.85 9.62 10.03
N VAL A 68 6.85 10.58 10.95
CA VAL A 68 7.83 11.68 10.92
C VAL A 68 9.21 11.09 11.20
N ILE A 69 10.11 11.22 10.24
CA ILE A 69 11.51 10.83 10.38
C ILE A 69 12.30 12.11 10.69
N VAL A 70 13.00 12.13 11.82
CA VAL A 70 13.90 13.23 12.17
C VAL A 70 15.30 12.85 11.66
N PRO A 71 15.77 13.43 10.54
CA PRO A 71 17.05 13.04 9.96
C PRO A 71 18.22 13.49 10.84
N ASN A 72 19.25 12.64 10.95
CA ASN A 72 20.52 12.98 11.60
C ASN A 72 21.70 12.78 10.61
N GLY A 73 21.57 13.41 9.45
CA GLY A 73 22.50 13.26 8.33
C GLY A 73 21.76 13.10 7.00
N GLU A 74 22.50 12.73 5.96
CA GLU A 74 21.94 12.42 4.64
C GLU A 74 21.02 11.21 4.71
N GLN A 75 19.91 11.25 3.98
CA GLN A 75 18.91 10.18 3.93
C GLN A 75 18.60 9.86 2.47
N CYS A 76 18.37 8.58 2.19
CA CYS A 76 17.85 8.10 0.92
C CYS A 76 16.54 7.36 1.19
N VAL A 77 15.54 7.60 0.34
CA VAL A 77 14.27 6.85 0.36
C VAL A 77 14.19 6.10 -0.96
N GLU A 78 14.06 4.78 -0.87
CA GLU A 78 13.92 3.88 -2.01
C GLU A 78 12.75 2.93 -1.79
N PHE A 79 12.15 2.52 -2.90
CA PHE A 79 11.05 1.57 -2.95
C PHE A 79 11.13 0.81 -4.28
N TRP A 80 10.40 -0.30 -4.35
CA TRP A 80 10.23 -1.12 -5.55
C TRP A 80 8.98 -0.72 -6.33
#